data_AF-A0A6C0JQT6-F1
#
_entry.id   AF-A0A6C0JQT6-F1
#
_cell.length_a   1.000
_cell.length_b   1.000
_cell.length_c   1.000
_cell.angle_alpha   90.00
_cell.angle_beta   90.00
_cell.angle_gamma   90.00
#
_symmetry.space_group_name_H-M   'P 1'
#
loop_
_entity.id
_entity.type
_entity.pdbx_description
1 polymer ?
#
loop_
_entity_poly.entity_id
_entity_poly.type
_entity_poly.pdbx_seq_one_letter_code
_entity_poly.pdbx_strand_id
1 'polypeptide(L)'
;MYEFVGNEEDVRKFYRLHMKEFNTTKHAAFIIIPIARRKYFPALSVSQFTINTRIFPCMDDEDRFLQDIQKYEVREGLYHDRTEGKDVPIPRDGIAIYVTANPMNEMDAFFMFQKQIMENIKTMVSHNRNNTLDNQANFKMMSVYKSCLHKSPIDKFLKLDVDTKEEEKIVSLREFLRTSCIPIHMAIESRGGYHVVIYKSVIGVKHKNLYDFCTANKSWVSIEKSPLVVIPGTYQGGFLTKFGEW
;
A
#
# COMPACT_ATOMS: atom_id res chain seq x y z
N MET A 1 -19.39 -9.50 11.77
CA MET A 1 -18.86 -8.13 11.56
C MET A 1 -17.50 -8.30 10.90
N TYR A 2 -17.09 -7.44 9.97
CA TYR A 2 -15.69 -7.45 9.53
C TYR A 2 -14.85 -6.95 10.70
N GLU A 3 -13.98 -7.79 11.23
CA GLU A 3 -12.98 -7.41 12.23
C GLU A 3 -11.62 -7.48 11.53
N PHE A 4 -11.01 -6.33 11.32
CA PHE A 4 -9.73 -6.22 10.64
C PHE A 4 -8.57 -6.07 11.62
N VAL A 5 -8.80 -5.48 12.79
CA VAL A 5 -7.80 -5.31 13.84
C VAL A 5 -7.91 -6.46 14.83
N GLY A 6 -6.90 -7.33 14.88
CA GLY A 6 -6.79 -8.39 15.88
C GLY A 6 -5.83 -8.07 17.03
N ASN A 7 -4.96 -7.07 16.87
CA ASN A 7 -4.08 -6.56 17.92
C ASN A 7 -3.87 -5.05 17.76
N GLU A 8 -4.56 -4.24 18.57
CA GLU A 8 -4.44 -2.78 18.52
C GLU A 8 -3.05 -2.27 18.87
N GLU A 9 -2.35 -2.92 19.80
CA GLU A 9 -1.02 -2.45 20.24
C GLU A 9 0.02 -2.59 19.12
N ASP A 10 -0.06 -3.65 18.31
CA ASP A 10 0.80 -3.79 17.13
C ASP A 10 0.50 -2.73 16.06
N VAL A 11 -0.77 -2.36 15.87
CA VAL A 11 -1.17 -1.27 14.96
C VAL A 11 -0.60 0.07 15.44
N ARG A 12 -0.69 0.36 16.75
CA ARG A 12 -0.14 1.59 17.35
C ARG A 12 1.38 1.61 17.30
N LYS A 13 2.03 0.48 17.61
CA LYS A 13 3.48 0.31 17.48
C LYS A 13 3.93 0.55 16.03
N PHE A 14 3.17 0.08 15.04
CA PHE A 14 3.45 0.36 13.63
C PHE A 14 3.42 1.86 13.32
N TYR A 15 2.38 2.57 13.77
CA TYR A 15 2.33 4.02 13.62
C TYR A 15 3.57 4.71 14.24
N ARG A 16 3.90 4.36 15.49
CA ARG A 16 5.02 4.99 16.22
C ARG A 16 6.36 4.75 15.55
N LEU A 17 6.57 3.54 15.02
CA LEU A 17 7.83 3.14 14.39
C LEU A 17 7.98 3.72 12.99
N HIS A 18 6.92 3.70 12.18
CA HIS A 18 7.00 3.94 10.74
C HIS A 18 6.42 5.27 10.28
N MET A 19 5.34 5.74 10.92
CA MET A 19 4.57 6.89 10.43
C MET A 19 4.93 8.17 11.18
N LYS A 20 5.15 8.06 12.49
CA LYS A 20 5.39 9.20 13.39
C LYS A 20 6.58 10.07 12.98
N GLU A 21 7.59 9.49 12.34
CA GLU A 21 8.77 10.24 11.89
C GLU A 21 8.47 11.31 10.82
N PHE A 22 7.29 11.27 10.20
CA PHE A 22 6.84 12.25 9.21
C PHE A 22 5.85 13.27 9.77
N ASN A 23 5.57 13.28 11.07
CA ASN A 23 4.58 14.17 11.68
C ASN A 23 4.94 15.67 11.56
N THR A 24 6.22 16.01 11.38
CA THR A 24 6.68 17.37 11.12
C THR A 24 6.67 17.74 9.63
N THR A 25 6.46 16.77 8.75
CA THR A 25 6.45 16.98 7.30
C THR A 25 5.07 17.44 6.87
N LYS A 26 4.92 18.75 6.67
CA LYS A 26 3.66 19.33 6.19
C LYS A 26 3.24 18.67 4.88
N HIS A 27 1.94 18.41 4.75
CA HIS A 27 1.33 17.82 3.54
C HIS A 27 1.84 16.43 3.19
N ALA A 28 2.45 15.72 4.15
CA ALA A 28 2.72 14.30 4.01
C ALA A 28 1.50 13.50 4.46
N ALA A 29 1.11 12.51 3.65
CA ALA A 29 0.02 11.61 4.00
C ALA A 29 0.28 10.18 3.53
N PHE A 30 -0.06 9.21 4.35
CA PHE A 30 -0.09 7.80 3.97
C PHE A 30 -1.42 7.45 3.30
N ILE A 31 -1.43 6.42 2.47
CA ILE A 31 -2.67 5.90 1.88
C ILE A 31 -2.96 4.53 2.47
N ILE A 32 -4.10 4.42 3.15
CA ILE A 32 -4.64 3.15 3.65
C ILE A 32 -5.51 2.54 2.55
N ILE A 33 -5.26 1.28 2.21
CA ILE A 33 -5.79 0.59 1.03
C ILE A 33 -6.23 -0.82 1.43
N PRO A 34 -7.53 -1.02 1.73
CA PRO A 34 -8.11 -2.36 1.80
C PRO A 34 -8.20 -2.95 0.39
N ILE A 35 -7.62 -4.13 0.20
CA ILE A 35 -7.58 -4.84 -1.07
C ILE A 35 -8.22 -6.21 -0.89
N ALA A 36 -9.23 -6.51 -1.70
CA ALA A 36 -9.74 -7.87 -1.87
C ALA A 36 -8.85 -8.61 -2.87
N ARG A 37 -8.44 -9.85 -2.55
CA ARG A 37 -7.50 -10.61 -3.40
C ARG A 37 -7.98 -12.03 -3.68
N ARG A 38 -7.92 -12.46 -4.93
CA ARG A 38 -8.29 -13.82 -5.35
C ARG A 38 -7.42 -14.88 -4.68
N LYS A 39 -6.16 -14.53 -4.38
CA LYS A 39 -5.23 -15.35 -3.58
C LYS A 39 -5.85 -15.78 -2.24
N TYR A 40 -6.73 -14.98 -1.66
CA TYR A 40 -7.37 -15.29 -0.37
C TYR A 40 -8.81 -15.76 -0.53
N PHE A 41 -9.51 -15.26 -1.55
CA PHE A 41 -10.89 -15.64 -1.87
C PHE A 41 -11.03 -15.97 -3.37
N PRO A 42 -10.88 -17.25 -3.77
CA PRO A 42 -10.83 -17.66 -5.18
C PRO A 42 -12.08 -17.32 -6.01
N ALA A 43 -13.22 -17.08 -5.36
CA ALA A 43 -14.48 -16.73 -6.02
C ALA A 43 -14.49 -15.31 -6.64
N LEU A 44 -13.47 -14.48 -6.40
CA LEU A 44 -13.36 -13.15 -7.00
C LEU A 44 -13.18 -13.21 -8.53
N SER A 45 -13.95 -12.39 -9.23
CA SER A 45 -13.93 -12.21 -10.69
C SER A 45 -12.59 -11.68 -11.21
N VAL A 46 -11.89 -10.84 -10.43
CA VAL A 46 -10.57 -10.26 -10.76
C VAL A 46 -9.48 -10.73 -9.81
N SER A 47 -8.21 -10.58 -10.19
CA SER A 47 -7.08 -11.02 -9.36
C SER A 47 -7.03 -10.29 -8.01
N GLN A 48 -7.36 -9.00 -8.03
CA GLN A 48 -7.55 -8.15 -6.87
C GLN A 48 -8.27 -6.86 -7.27
N PHE A 49 -8.90 -6.21 -6.29
CA PHE A 49 -9.36 -4.83 -6.44
C PHE A 49 -9.36 -4.09 -5.11
N THR A 50 -9.27 -2.76 -5.21
CA THR A 50 -9.29 -1.86 -4.06
C THR A 50 -10.73 -1.54 -3.68
N ILE A 51 -11.08 -1.74 -2.40
CA ILE A 51 -12.43 -1.50 -1.90
C ILE A 51 -12.68 0.01 -1.76
N ASN A 52 -11.92 0.67 -0.91
CA ASN A 52 -11.97 2.12 -0.74
C ASN A 52 -10.69 2.63 -0.08
N THR A 53 -9.97 3.54 -0.73
CA THR A 53 -8.76 4.12 -0.15
C THR A 53 -9.05 5.31 0.73
N ARG A 54 -8.28 5.44 1.81
CA ARG A 54 -8.30 6.58 2.73
C ARG A 54 -6.92 7.23 2.76
N ILE A 55 -6.90 8.55 2.72
CA ILE A 55 -5.68 9.34 2.90
C ILE A 55 -5.59 9.66 4.40
N PHE A 56 -4.45 9.34 5.01
CA PHE A 56 -4.17 9.54 6.42
C PHE A 56 -3.05 10.59 6.56
N PRO A 57 -3.35 11.81 7.03
CA PRO A 57 -2.35 12.85 7.26
C PRO A 57 -1.31 12.43 8.31
N CYS A 58 -0.02 12.63 8.05
CA CYS A 58 1.03 12.25 9.01
C CYS A 58 1.00 13.07 10.32
N MET A 59 0.31 14.21 10.34
CA MET A 59 0.15 15.06 11.53
C MET A 59 -0.89 14.53 12.52
N ASP A 60 -1.75 13.61 12.11
CA ASP A 60 -2.71 12.95 12.99
C ASP A 60 -2.02 11.93 13.90
N ASP A 61 -2.63 11.56 15.02
CA ASP A 61 -2.08 10.66 16.03
C ASP A 61 -2.39 9.16 15.79
N GLU A 62 -1.84 8.30 16.64
CA GLU A 62 -2.05 6.84 16.57
C GLU A 62 -3.49 6.40 16.87
N ASP A 63 -4.24 7.14 17.70
CA ASP A 63 -5.65 6.86 17.96
C ASP A 63 -6.47 7.09 16.69
N ARG A 64 -6.19 8.19 16.01
CA ARG A 64 -6.83 8.51 14.75
C ARG A 64 -6.48 7.50 13.66
N PHE A 65 -5.23 7.04 13.62
CA PHE A 65 -4.81 5.99 12.69
C PHE A 65 -5.59 4.69 12.91
N LEU A 66 -5.69 4.24 14.16
CA LEU A 66 -6.45 3.04 14.52
C LEU A 66 -7.93 3.20 14.15
N GLN A 67 -8.55 4.32 14.50
CA GLN A 67 -9.94 4.62 14.14
C GLN A 67 -10.17 4.59 12.62
N ASP A 68 -9.21 5.08 11.84
CA ASP A 68 -9.31 5.09 10.38
C ASP A 68 -9.25 3.69 9.77
N ILE A 69 -8.55 2.75 10.41
CA ILE A 69 -8.57 1.31 10.07
C ILE A 69 -9.91 0.69 10.49
N GLN A 70 -10.37 0.95 11.71
CA GLN A 70 -11.63 0.43 12.25
C GLN A 70 -12.86 0.94 11.47
N LYS A 71 -12.78 2.06 10.74
CA LYS A 71 -13.86 2.49 9.82
C LYS A 71 -14.12 1.50 8.68
N TYR A 72 -13.23 0.56 8.42
CA TYR A 72 -13.47 -0.54 7.48
C TYR A 72 -14.20 -1.73 8.14
N GLU A 73 -14.33 -1.75 9.46
CA GLU A 73 -15.03 -2.80 10.22
C GLU A 73 -16.54 -2.58 10.15
N VAL A 74 -17.11 -3.01 9.03
CA VAL A 74 -18.54 -2.87 8.74
C VAL A 74 -19.29 -4.18 9.00
N ARG A 75 -20.63 -4.17 8.82
CA ARG A 75 -21.42 -5.40 8.86
C ARG A 75 -20.92 -6.39 7.80
N GLU A 76 -20.84 -7.67 8.17
CA GLU A 76 -20.42 -8.73 7.25
C GLU A 76 -21.34 -8.82 6.03
N GLY A 77 -20.76 -9.07 4.86
CA GLY A 77 -21.49 -9.10 3.59
C GLY A 77 -21.80 -7.72 3.01
N LEU A 78 -21.14 -6.63 3.47
CA LEU A 78 -21.24 -5.31 2.83
C LEU A 78 -20.18 -5.05 1.76
N TYR A 79 -19.09 -5.82 1.75
CA TYR A 79 -18.13 -5.78 0.65
C TYR A 79 -18.52 -6.78 -0.41
N HIS A 80 -18.62 -6.32 -1.65
CA HIS A 80 -19.07 -7.11 -2.78
C HIS A 80 -18.10 -6.97 -3.95
N ASP A 81 -17.87 -8.08 -4.63
CA ASP A 81 -17.35 -8.07 -5.98
C ASP A 81 -18.53 -7.85 -6.94
N ARG A 82 -18.56 -6.66 -7.55
CA ARG A 82 -19.58 -6.25 -8.53
C ARG A 82 -19.08 -6.27 -9.97
N THR A 83 -17.93 -6.88 -10.21
CA THR A 83 -17.33 -6.92 -11.54
C THR A 83 -17.98 -8.04 -12.37
N GLU A 84 -18.07 -7.83 -13.68
CA GLU A 84 -18.58 -8.84 -14.63
C GLU A 84 -20.01 -9.33 -14.35
N GLY A 85 -20.86 -8.48 -13.74
CA GLY A 85 -22.26 -8.81 -13.46
C GLY A 85 -22.45 -9.83 -12.32
N LYS A 86 -21.38 -10.21 -11.61
CA LYS A 86 -21.47 -10.98 -10.38
C LYS A 86 -21.72 -10.03 -9.21
N ASP A 87 -22.43 -10.51 -8.20
CA ASP A 87 -22.59 -9.83 -6.91
C ASP A 87 -22.25 -10.82 -5.81
N VAL A 88 -20.95 -10.96 -5.54
CA VAL A 88 -20.45 -11.95 -4.57
C VAL A 88 -20.02 -11.23 -3.30
N PRO A 89 -20.64 -11.53 -2.14
CA PRO A 89 -20.18 -10.99 -0.87
C PRO A 89 -18.78 -11.53 -0.56
N ILE A 90 -17.87 -10.63 -0.20
CA ILE A 90 -16.47 -10.95 0.04
C ILE A 90 -16.29 -11.16 1.54
N PRO A 91 -15.89 -12.35 2.03
CA PRO A 91 -15.65 -12.55 3.45
C PRO A 91 -14.46 -11.71 3.93
N ARG A 92 -14.36 -11.47 5.24
CA ARG A 92 -13.22 -10.75 5.84
C ARG A 92 -11.89 -11.36 5.45
N ASP A 93 -11.84 -12.69 5.39
CA ASP A 93 -10.65 -13.45 4.99
C ASP A 93 -10.32 -13.36 3.49
N GLY A 94 -11.13 -12.64 2.70
CA GLY A 94 -10.79 -12.27 1.33
C GLY A 94 -10.02 -10.95 1.20
N ILE A 95 -9.90 -10.19 2.29
CA ILE A 95 -9.43 -8.81 2.31
C ILE A 95 -8.16 -8.69 3.16
N ALA A 96 -7.32 -7.73 2.80
CA ALA A 96 -6.18 -7.30 3.59
C ALA A 96 -6.07 -5.78 3.57
N ILE A 97 -5.70 -5.18 4.70
CA ILE A 97 -5.47 -3.73 4.80
C ILE A 97 -3.99 -3.45 4.63
N TYR A 98 -3.67 -2.67 3.60
CA TYR A 98 -2.33 -2.19 3.32
C TYR A 98 -2.22 -0.71 3.59
N VAL A 99 -0.99 -0.24 3.77
CA VAL A 99 -0.62 1.16 3.75
C VAL A 99 0.59 1.35 2.83
N THR A 100 0.73 2.53 2.24
CA THR A 100 1.95 2.86 1.49
C THR A 100 3.16 2.85 2.41
N ALA A 101 4.29 2.30 1.98
CA ALA A 101 5.51 2.26 2.80
C ALA A 101 6.23 3.62 2.85
N ASN A 102 5.89 4.53 1.95
CA ASN A 102 6.29 5.93 2.01
C ASN A 102 5.03 6.79 2.09
N PRO A 103 5.06 7.92 2.80
CA PRO A 103 4.01 8.91 2.68
C PRO A 103 4.11 9.59 1.31
N MET A 104 3.00 10.17 0.88
CA MET A 104 2.87 10.94 -0.35
C MET A 104 2.89 12.43 -0.01
N ASN A 105 3.48 13.23 -0.89
CA ASN A 105 3.41 14.68 -0.83
C ASN A 105 2.11 15.15 -1.50
N GLU A 106 1.17 15.62 -0.69
CA GLU A 106 -0.14 16.10 -1.13
C GLU A 106 -0.05 17.38 -1.96
N MET A 107 0.94 18.25 -1.70
CA MET A 107 1.15 19.48 -2.46
C MET A 107 1.69 19.18 -3.86
N ASP A 108 2.68 18.29 -3.96
CA ASP A 108 3.18 17.85 -5.27
C ASP A 108 2.05 17.16 -6.06
N ALA A 109 1.27 16.31 -5.39
CA ALA A 109 0.09 15.67 -5.99
C ALA A 109 -0.93 16.69 -6.49
N PHE A 110 -1.17 17.75 -5.72
CA PHE A 110 -2.09 18.82 -6.09
C PHE A 110 -1.64 19.56 -7.35
N PHE A 111 -0.35 19.92 -7.47
CA PHE A 111 0.16 20.57 -8.68
C PHE A 111 0.11 19.67 -9.90
N MET A 112 0.43 18.38 -9.74
CA MET A 112 0.27 17.38 -10.81
C MET A 112 -1.19 17.24 -11.24
N PHE A 113 -2.10 17.17 -10.27
CA PHE A 113 -3.54 17.09 -10.49
C PHE A 113 -4.06 18.33 -11.23
N GLN A 114 -3.69 19.53 -10.79
CA GLN A 114 -4.07 20.78 -11.42
C GLN A 114 -3.66 20.80 -12.89
N LYS A 115 -2.40 20.46 -13.19
CA LYS A 115 -1.89 20.36 -14.56
C LYS A 115 -2.73 19.38 -15.40
N GLN A 116 -2.95 18.18 -14.88
CA GLN A 116 -3.68 17.13 -15.61
C GLN A 116 -5.14 17.50 -15.87
N ILE A 117 -5.82 18.14 -14.90
CA ILE A 117 -7.19 18.61 -15.09
C ILE A 117 -7.25 19.73 -16.13
N MET A 118 -6.32 20.69 -16.10
CA MET A 118 -6.27 21.76 -17.11
C MET A 118 -6.04 21.19 -18.53
N GLU A 119 -5.17 20.19 -18.67
CA GLU A 119 -4.94 19.50 -19.95
C GLU A 119 -6.20 18.75 -20.44
N ASN A 120 -6.92 18.09 -19.53
CA ASN A 120 -8.16 17.40 -19.85
C ASN A 120 -9.25 18.40 -20.28
N ILE A 121 -9.41 19.52 -19.57
CA ILE A 121 -10.36 20.59 -19.93
C ILE A 121 -10.02 21.17 -21.29
N LYS A 122 -8.74 21.49 -21.55
CA LYS A 122 -8.28 21.98 -22.85
C LYS A 122 -8.63 21.01 -23.98
N THR A 123 -8.42 19.72 -23.75
CA THR A 123 -8.78 18.66 -24.71
C THR A 123 -10.28 18.68 -24.99
N MET A 124 -11.13 18.76 -23.97
CA MET A 124 -12.59 18.79 -24.14
C MET A 124 -13.08 20.03 -24.88
N VAL A 125 -12.56 21.21 -24.54
CA VAL A 125 -12.93 22.46 -25.23
C VAL A 125 -12.55 22.40 -26.72
N SER A 126 -11.39 21.81 -27.04
CA SER A 126 -10.98 21.62 -28.44
C SER A 126 -11.85 20.60 -29.19
N HIS A 127 -12.33 19.53 -28.54
CA HIS A 127 -13.14 18.48 -29.17
C HIS A 127 -14.64 18.83 -29.28
N ASN A 128 -15.18 19.65 -28.37
CA ASN A 128 -16.57 20.12 -28.42
C ASN A 128 -16.86 21.07 -29.61
N ARG A 129 -15.84 21.50 -30.36
CA ARG A 129 -16.04 22.22 -31.63
C ARG A 129 -16.58 21.35 -32.76
N ASN A 130 -16.53 20.01 -32.61
CA ASN A 130 -16.96 19.05 -33.64
C ASN A 130 -18.33 18.38 -33.37
N ASN A 131 -19.17 18.94 -32.49
CA ASN A 131 -20.59 18.59 -32.32
C ASN A 131 -20.94 17.11 -32.02
N THR A 132 -20.02 16.31 -31.47
CA THR A 132 -20.35 15.01 -30.89
C THR A 132 -20.61 15.14 -29.39
N LEU A 133 -21.88 15.38 -29.04
CA LEU A 133 -22.45 15.51 -27.69
C LEU A 133 -22.34 14.24 -26.81
N ASP A 134 -21.49 13.26 -27.15
CA ASP A 134 -21.49 11.93 -26.53
C ASP A 134 -20.45 11.75 -25.41
N ASN A 135 -19.59 12.73 -25.18
CA ASN A 135 -18.61 12.66 -24.10
C ASN A 135 -19.11 13.37 -22.86
N GLN A 136 -20.08 12.76 -22.16
CA GLN A 136 -20.16 12.90 -20.70
C GLN A 136 -18.89 12.29 -20.10
N ALA A 137 -17.77 13.01 -20.23
CA ALA A 137 -16.56 12.70 -19.51
C ALA A 137 -16.86 12.95 -18.04
N ASN A 138 -17.37 11.93 -17.37
CA ASN A 138 -17.47 11.88 -15.93
C ASN A 138 -16.05 12.06 -15.40
N PHE A 139 -15.68 13.31 -15.11
CA PHE A 139 -14.43 13.66 -14.48
C PHE A 139 -14.43 13.00 -13.10
N LYS A 140 -13.83 11.81 -13.02
CA LYS A 140 -13.51 11.19 -11.75
C LYS A 140 -12.34 11.96 -11.14
N MET A 141 -12.55 13.22 -10.76
CA MET A 141 -11.52 14.13 -10.22
C MET A 141 -10.76 13.47 -9.07
N MET A 142 -11.48 12.79 -8.18
CA MET A 142 -10.87 12.03 -7.10
C MET A 142 -9.99 10.87 -7.57
N SER A 143 -10.34 10.20 -8.68
CA SER A 143 -9.49 9.16 -9.28
C SER A 143 -8.21 9.75 -9.87
N VAL A 144 -8.31 10.92 -10.51
CA VAL A 144 -7.15 11.65 -11.04
C VAL A 144 -6.25 12.08 -9.89
N TYR A 145 -6.81 12.71 -8.86
CA TYR A 145 -6.05 13.14 -7.68
C TYR A 145 -5.35 11.96 -6.98
N LYS A 146 -6.06 10.85 -6.73
CA LYS A 146 -5.45 9.64 -6.16
C LYS A 146 -4.31 9.10 -7.04
N SER A 147 -4.45 9.14 -8.36
CA SER A 147 -3.38 8.76 -9.29
C SER A 147 -2.16 9.67 -9.18
N CYS A 148 -2.37 10.99 -9.07
CA CYS A 148 -1.29 11.96 -8.83
C CYS A 148 -0.62 11.72 -7.47
N LEU A 149 -1.39 11.44 -6.43
CA LEU A 149 -0.89 11.16 -5.08
C LEU A 149 0.01 9.92 -5.06
N HIS A 150 -0.37 8.84 -5.74
CA HIS A 150 0.50 7.66 -5.89
C HIS A 150 1.81 7.92 -6.65
N LYS A 151 1.92 9.04 -7.37
CA LYS A 151 3.11 9.44 -8.13
C LYS A 151 3.97 10.49 -7.39
N SER A 152 3.60 10.90 -6.19
CA SER A 152 4.34 11.89 -5.39
C SER A 152 4.88 11.31 -4.07
N PRO A 153 5.57 10.14 -4.06
CA PRO A 153 6.11 9.60 -2.82
C PRO A 153 7.23 10.48 -2.26
N ILE A 154 7.26 10.61 -0.93
CA ILE A 154 8.42 11.10 -0.19
C ILE A 154 9.35 9.90 -0.01
N ASP A 155 10.25 9.72 -0.98
CA ASP A 155 11.10 8.54 -1.14
C ASP A 155 12.13 8.38 0.00
N LYS A 156 11.76 7.66 1.06
CA LYS A 156 12.65 7.33 2.18
C LYS A 156 12.97 5.85 2.29
N PHE A 157 12.00 5.00 1.92
CA PHE A 157 12.03 3.57 2.14
C PHE A 157 11.98 2.78 0.83
N LEU A 158 12.60 1.59 0.87
CA LEU A 158 12.44 0.53 -0.12
C LEU A 158 11.84 -0.70 0.58
N LYS A 159 10.92 -1.40 -0.09
CA LYS A 159 10.36 -2.66 0.40
C LYS A 159 10.93 -3.83 -0.40
N LEU A 160 11.35 -4.86 0.31
CA LEU A 160 11.55 -6.20 -0.22
C LEU A 160 10.31 -7.04 0.10
N ASP A 161 9.66 -7.61 -0.93
CA ASP A 161 8.58 -8.58 -0.75
C ASP A 161 9.20 -9.97 -0.72
N VAL A 162 9.13 -10.64 0.44
CA VAL A 162 9.72 -11.96 0.65
C VAL A 162 8.57 -12.97 0.66
N ASP A 163 8.37 -13.68 -0.45
CA ASP A 163 7.27 -14.63 -0.67
C ASP A 163 7.63 -16.06 -0.21
N THR A 164 8.28 -16.17 0.95
CA THR A 164 8.62 -17.47 1.56
C THR A 164 8.69 -17.37 3.08
N LYS A 165 8.50 -18.52 3.75
CA LYS A 165 8.76 -18.73 5.18
C LYS A 165 9.88 -19.75 5.43
N GLU A 166 10.62 -20.12 4.40
CA GLU A 166 11.76 -21.05 4.52
C GLU A 166 12.93 -20.36 5.25
N GLU A 167 13.33 -20.94 6.38
CA GLU A 167 14.34 -20.35 7.28
C GLU A 167 15.67 -20.07 6.58
N GLU A 168 16.16 -21.00 5.76
CA GLU A 168 17.43 -20.86 5.04
C GLU A 168 17.46 -19.62 4.13
N LYS A 169 16.35 -19.33 3.45
CA LYS A 169 16.21 -18.14 2.57
C LYS A 169 16.16 -16.86 3.39
N ILE A 170 15.45 -16.87 4.52
CA ILE A 170 15.35 -15.73 5.43
C ILE A 170 16.71 -15.41 6.03
N VAL A 171 17.44 -16.42 6.52
CA VAL A 171 18.80 -16.28 7.05
C VAL A 171 19.75 -15.75 5.97
N SER A 172 19.67 -16.28 4.75
CA SER A 172 20.47 -15.81 3.61
C SER A 172 20.24 -14.32 3.30
N LEU A 173 18.99 -13.87 3.24
CA LEU A 173 18.67 -12.45 3.04
C LEU A 173 19.15 -11.58 4.20
N ARG A 174 18.95 -12.03 5.45
CA ARG A 174 19.38 -11.32 6.65
C ARG A 174 20.90 -11.13 6.65
N GLU A 175 21.64 -12.19 6.36
CA GLU A 175 23.10 -12.17 6.29
C GLU A 175 23.59 -11.27 5.16
N PHE A 176 22.95 -11.31 3.99
CA PHE A 176 23.24 -10.40 2.89
C PHE A 176 23.05 -8.93 3.29
N LEU A 177 21.91 -8.59 3.92
CA LEU A 177 21.63 -7.23 4.38
C LEU A 177 22.62 -6.77 5.46
N ARG A 178 22.96 -7.67 6.40
CA ARG A 178 23.93 -7.41 7.48
C ARG A 178 25.33 -7.16 6.93
N THR A 179 25.85 -8.06 6.09
CA THR A 179 27.19 -7.94 5.47
C THR A 179 27.29 -6.76 4.52
N SER A 180 26.18 -6.40 3.86
CA SER A 180 26.08 -5.19 3.06
C SER A 180 25.88 -3.91 3.89
N CYS A 181 25.78 -4.01 5.22
CA CYS A 181 25.45 -2.92 6.14
C CYS A 181 24.22 -2.11 5.68
N ILE A 182 23.14 -2.82 5.29
CA ILE A 182 21.85 -2.23 4.92
C ILE A 182 20.93 -2.35 6.15
N PRO A 183 20.62 -1.25 6.84
CA PRO A 183 19.78 -1.30 8.02
C PRO A 183 18.33 -1.60 7.64
N ILE A 184 17.74 -2.53 8.39
CA ILE A 184 16.30 -2.84 8.34
C ILE A 184 15.57 -1.82 9.21
N HIS A 185 14.57 -1.16 8.62
CA HIS A 185 13.67 -0.26 9.33
C HIS A 185 12.61 -1.07 10.09
N MET A 186 11.99 -2.03 9.39
CA MET A 186 11.05 -2.99 9.99
C MET A 186 10.89 -4.22 9.12
N ALA A 187 10.50 -5.34 9.73
CA ALA A 187 10.03 -6.53 9.04
C ALA A 187 8.65 -6.91 9.58
N ILE A 188 7.74 -7.26 8.68
CA ILE A 188 6.35 -7.58 9.01
C ILE A 188 6.06 -8.97 8.47
N GLU A 189 5.69 -9.89 9.35
CA GLU A 189 5.25 -11.21 8.94
C GLU A 189 3.85 -11.12 8.32
N SER A 190 3.74 -11.64 7.11
CA SER A 190 2.54 -11.70 6.30
C SER A 190 2.06 -13.16 6.19
N ARG A 191 0.88 -13.38 5.61
CA ARG A 191 0.35 -14.74 5.37
C ARG A 191 1.32 -15.59 4.55
N GLY A 192 1.99 -14.98 3.56
CA GLY A 192 2.83 -15.68 2.58
C GLY A 192 4.33 -15.62 2.84
N GLY A 193 4.79 -14.80 3.80
CA GLY A 193 6.20 -14.53 4.02
C GLY A 193 6.39 -13.23 4.78
N TYR A 194 7.20 -12.30 4.27
CA TYR A 194 7.56 -11.06 4.98
C TYR A 194 7.54 -9.83 4.08
N HIS A 195 7.14 -8.70 4.63
CA HIS A 195 7.42 -7.39 4.06
C HIS A 195 8.58 -6.76 4.83
N VAL A 196 9.69 -6.56 4.16
CA VAL A 196 10.91 -6.04 4.77
C VAL A 196 11.14 -4.64 4.25
N VAL A 197 11.19 -3.66 5.14
CA VAL A 197 11.39 -2.25 4.78
C VAL A 197 12.79 -1.84 5.21
N ILE A 198 13.53 -1.22 4.28
CA ILE A 198 14.90 -0.74 4.48
C ILE A 198 15.01 0.74 4.10
N TYR A 199 16.01 1.44 4.64
CA TYR A 199 16.24 2.85 4.32
C TYR A 199 16.90 3.03 2.95
N LYS A 200 16.25 3.77 2.04
CA LYS A 200 16.72 4.01 0.66
C LYS A 200 18.04 4.79 0.63
N SER A 201 18.24 5.71 1.57
CA SER A 201 19.45 6.56 1.66
C SER A 201 20.74 5.77 1.83
N VAL A 202 20.69 4.60 2.47
CA VAL A 202 21.87 3.75 2.73
C VAL A 202 22.20 2.86 1.54
N ILE A 203 21.28 2.72 0.60
CA ILE A 203 21.42 1.80 -0.53
C ILE A 203 22.40 2.36 -1.57
N GLY A 204 22.41 3.68 -1.85
CA GLY A 204 23.43 4.38 -2.66
C GLY A 204 24.15 3.52 -3.72
N VAL A 205 25.46 3.36 -3.58
CA VAL A 205 26.32 2.53 -4.48
C VAL A 205 26.05 1.02 -4.34
N LYS A 206 25.51 0.57 -3.19
CA LYS A 206 25.17 -0.82 -2.88
C LYS A 206 23.88 -1.29 -3.57
N HIS A 207 23.17 -0.38 -4.24
CA HIS A 207 21.94 -0.65 -4.98
C HIS A 207 22.11 -1.77 -6.00
N LYS A 208 23.28 -1.84 -6.64
CA LYS A 208 23.59 -2.91 -7.60
C LYS A 208 23.61 -4.28 -6.92
N ASN A 209 24.33 -4.44 -5.80
CA ASN A 209 24.43 -5.72 -5.10
C ASN A 209 23.06 -6.21 -4.61
N LEU A 210 22.23 -5.31 -4.08
CA LEU A 210 20.86 -5.65 -3.66
C LEU A 210 20.01 -6.08 -4.86
N TYR A 211 20.10 -5.36 -5.99
CA TYR A 211 19.41 -5.74 -7.23
C TYR A 211 19.88 -7.08 -7.77
N ASP A 212 21.20 -7.33 -7.77
CA ASP A 212 21.79 -8.59 -8.24
C ASP A 212 21.33 -9.75 -7.34
N PHE A 213 21.33 -9.57 -6.02
CA PHE A 213 20.81 -10.54 -5.06
C PHE A 213 19.33 -10.85 -5.32
N CYS A 214 18.47 -9.82 -5.42
CA CYS A 214 17.05 -10.01 -5.68
C CYS A 214 16.78 -10.60 -7.06
N THR A 215 17.60 -10.28 -8.07
CA THR A 215 17.47 -10.85 -9.41
C THR A 215 17.82 -12.33 -9.43
N ALA A 216 18.90 -12.71 -8.74
CA ALA A 216 19.30 -14.11 -8.57
C ALA A 216 18.26 -14.92 -7.78
N ASN A 217 17.53 -14.26 -6.87
CA ASN A 217 16.56 -14.87 -5.96
C ASN A 217 15.10 -14.48 -6.27
N LYS A 218 14.79 -14.08 -7.50
CA LYS A 218 13.49 -13.51 -7.91
C LYS A 218 12.28 -14.43 -7.69
N SER A 219 12.50 -15.71 -7.43
CA SER A 219 11.43 -16.68 -7.15
C SER A 219 10.83 -16.50 -5.75
N TRP A 220 11.51 -15.81 -4.84
CA TRP A 220 11.07 -15.65 -3.45
C TRP A 220 11.36 -14.28 -2.85
N VAL A 221 12.14 -13.40 -3.50
CA VAL A 221 12.31 -12.01 -3.06
C VAL A 221 12.26 -11.03 -4.24
N SER A 222 11.50 -9.95 -4.10
CA SER A 222 11.40 -8.86 -5.07
C SER A 222 11.65 -7.49 -4.43
N ILE A 223 12.06 -6.51 -5.25
CA ILE A 223 12.13 -5.10 -4.86
C ILE A 223 10.88 -4.39 -5.41
N GLU A 224 10.06 -3.83 -4.51
CA GLU A 224 8.81 -3.18 -4.90
C GLU A 224 9.01 -1.67 -5.15
N LYS A 225 8.57 -1.20 -6.34
CA LYS A 225 8.69 0.21 -6.75
C LYS A 225 7.65 1.13 -6.11
N SER A 226 6.44 0.61 -5.87
CA SER A 226 5.34 1.34 -5.22
C SER A 226 4.90 0.53 -4.01
N PRO A 227 5.73 0.54 -2.94
CA PRO A 227 5.62 -0.45 -1.89
C PRO A 227 4.36 -0.25 -1.06
N LEU A 228 3.51 -1.28 -1.03
CA LEU A 228 2.45 -1.43 -0.05
C LEU A 228 2.91 -2.40 1.02
N VAL A 229 2.75 -2.00 2.28
CA VAL A 229 3.03 -2.83 3.45
C VAL A 229 1.72 -3.19 4.16
N VAL A 230 1.64 -4.41 4.68
CA VAL A 230 0.51 -4.80 5.54
C VAL A 230 0.73 -4.21 6.92
N ILE A 231 -0.34 -3.84 7.62
CA ILE A 231 -0.26 -3.22 8.93
C ILE A 231 -0.22 -4.34 10.00
N PRO A 232 0.85 -4.51 10.79
CA PRO A 232 0.90 -5.44 11.90
C PRO A 232 -0.29 -5.26 12.84
N GLY A 233 -0.79 -6.36 13.40
CA GLY A 233 -2.01 -6.37 14.20
C GLY A 233 -3.30 -6.40 13.38
N THR A 234 -3.22 -6.38 12.05
CA THR A 234 -4.39 -6.59 11.17
C THR A 234 -4.42 -7.95 10.50
N TYR A 235 -5.60 -8.40 10.07
CA TYR A 235 -5.76 -9.64 9.33
C TYR A 235 -5.45 -9.49 7.82
N GLN A 236 -4.66 -10.41 7.29
CA GLN A 236 -4.36 -10.58 5.87
C GLN A 236 -4.90 -11.92 5.39
N GLY A 237 -6.14 -11.90 4.91
CA GLY A 237 -6.84 -13.10 4.48
C GLY A 237 -6.88 -14.20 5.55
N GLY A 238 -7.39 -13.85 6.74
CA GLY A 238 -7.49 -14.73 7.91
C GLY A 238 -6.22 -14.87 8.75
N PHE A 239 -5.05 -14.48 8.24
CA PHE A 239 -3.80 -14.52 8.99
C PHE A 239 -3.58 -13.22 9.79
N LEU A 240 -3.40 -13.30 11.10
CA LEU A 240 -3.05 -12.14 11.92
C LEU A 240 -1.59 -11.76 11.67
N THR A 241 -1.37 -10.62 11.04
CA THR A 241 -0.01 -10.11 10.76
C THR A 241 0.63 -9.55 12.02
N LYS A 242 1.94 -9.64 12.12
CA LYS A 242 2.72 -9.19 13.29
C LYS A 242 4.08 -8.69 12.87
N PHE A 243 4.78 -8.00 13.76
CA PHE A 243 6.20 -7.73 13.56
C PHE A 243 6.96 -9.05 13.45
N GLY A 244 7.79 -9.17 12.42
CA GLY A 244 8.63 -10.35 12.23
C GLY A 244 9.82 -10.34 13.18
N GLU A 245 10.18 -11.50 13.71
CA GLU A 245 11.46 -11.69 14.40
C GLU A 245 12.56 -11.77 13.34
N TRP A 246 13.32 -10.68 13.22
CA TRP A 246 14.31 -10.45 12.18
C TRP A 246 15.63 -9.99 12.77
#